data_AF-A0A6H0JLC8-F1
#
_entry.id   AF-A0A6H0JLC8-F1
#
_cell.length_a   1.000
_cell.length_b   1.000
_cell.length_c   1.000
_cell.angle_alpha   90.00
_cell.angle_beta   90.00
_cell.angle_gamma   90.00
#
_symmetry.space_group_name_H-M   'P 1'
#
loop_
_entity.id
_entity.type
_entity.pdbx_description
1 polymer ?
#
loop_
_entity_poly.entity_id
_entity_poly.type
_entity_poly.pdbx_seq_one_letter_code
_entity_poly.pdbx_strand_id
1 'polypeptide(L)'
;MTGCGLGCSGRYSQAAHLASPDGNETSRRWDMADTFVVFLMLFQFWNHIQQPIVLYTRAMTNSTPPTPARTRTQRKAEATRLAIIQNAEALILEGGAAALTLEAVAERADIAVQTIYNRIGGRSALLMAVAERAFEENKVYMDAAYAAAGTPMERLRIVAQGYFRFACERPNEFRLLADPPNEPEAVARVSDLIRHQNSKMEAALRDGIADGTIDPTIDPCLTATSLWAAANGILSLSWRADATPISPNEMEQLWAQWVSIVVKGISIRRT
;
A
#
# COMPACT_ATOMS: atom_id res chain seq x y z
N MET A 1 -15.55 -10.74 48.42
CA MET A 1 -17.02 -10.66 48.23
C MET A 1 -17.24 -10.59 46.72
N THR A 2 -17.39 -11.74 46.05
CA THR A 2 -18.69 -12.36 45.64
C THR A 2 -19.39 -11.54 44.55
N GLY A 3 -19.81 -12.03 43.38
CA GLY A 3 -19.94 -13.34 42.73
C GLY A 3 -20.59 -13.07 41.35
N CYS A 4 -20.17 -13.69 40.25
CA CYS A 4 -20.79 -14.86 39.59
C CYS A 4 -22.33 -14.88 39.51
N GLY A 5 -22.88 -15.09 38.30
CA GLY A 5 -24.32 -15.31 38.07
C GLY A 5 -24.69 -15.64 36.61
N LEU A 6 -24.36 -16.84 36.17
CA LEU A 6 -24.98 -17.53 35.02
C LEU A 6 -26.45 -17.89 35.33
N GLY A 7 -27.29 -17.98 34.29
CA GLY A 7 -28.66 -18.47 34.42
C GLY A 7 -29.27 -18.94 33.09
N CYS A 8 -29.01 -20.21 32.74
CA CYS A 8 -29.75 -21.00 31.75
C CYS A 8 -31.05 -21.57 32.33
N SER A 9 -32.07 -21.76 31.49
CA SER A 9 -33.13 -22.81 31.46
C SER A 9 -34.41 -22.20 30.84
N GLY A 10 -35.11 -22.76 29.86
CA GLY A 10 -35.27 -24.14 29.44
C GLY A 10 -36.72 -24.57 29.72
N ARG A 11 -37.54 -24.80 28.68
CA ARG A 11 -38.72 -25.69 28.75
C ARG A 11 -39.18 -26.18 27.36
N TYR A 12 -38.93 -27.48 27.15
CA TYR A 12 -39.67 -28.50 26.37
C TYR A 12 -41.21 -28.37 26.50
N SER A 13 -42.14 -28.91 25.69
CA SER A 13 -42.29 -29.97 24.67
C SER A 13 -43.69 -29.72 24.01
N GLN A 14 -44.02 -30.01 22.76
CA GLN A 14 -44.45 -31.32 22.26
C GLN A 14 -44.74 -31.28 20.75
N ALA A 15 -44.55 -32.44 20.13
CA ALA A 15 -44.62 -32.73 18.71
C ALA A 15 -46.04 -32.92 18.15
N ALA A 16 -46.19 -32.72 16.84
CA ALA A 16 -47.19 -33.41 16.02
C ALA A 16 -46.58 -33.73 14.65
N HIS A 17 -46.32 -35.01 14.41
CA HIS A 17 -46.08 -35.62 13.10
C HIS A 17 -47.37 -35.59 12.27
N LEU A 18 -47.33 -35.05 11.05
CA LEU A 18 -48.19 -35.51 9.95
C LEU A 18 -47.44 -35.35 8.61
N ALA A 19 -47.67 -36.33 7.74
CA ALA A 19 -46.87 -36.71 6.60
C ALA A 19 -46.93 -35.77 5.38
N SER A 20 -45.89 -35.88 4.54
CA SER A 20 -45.81 -35.33 3.17
C SER A 20 -46.82 -36.01 2.24
N PRO A 21 -47.27 -35.30 1.19
CA PRO A 21 -46.91 -35.76 -0.13
C PRO A 21 -46.47 -34.63 -1.07
N ASP A 22 -45.77 -35.05 -2.12
CA ASP A 22 -45.44 -34.35 -3.36
C ASP A 22 -44.08 -33.65 -3.42
N GLY A 23 -43.18 -34.38 -4.09
CA GLY A 23 -41.76 -34.09 -4.24
C GLY A 23 -41.42 -33.04 -5.27
N ASN A 24 -40.22 -32.49 -5.12
CA ASN A 24 -39.28 -32.33 -6.22
C ASN A 24 -37.86 -32.15 -5.67
N GLU A 25 -37.09 -33.23 -5.68
CA GLU A 25 -35.67 -33.22 -5.35
C GLU A 25 -34.89 -33.03 -6.66
N THR A 26 -34.32 -31.84 -6.87
CA THR A 26 -33.36 -31.61 -7.97
C THR A 26 -31.97 -31.38 -7.38
N SER A 27 -31.26 -32.48 -7.17
CA SER A 27 -29.81 -32.49 -7.05
C SER A 27 -29.21 -32.16 -8.42
N ARG A 28 -28.60 -30.97 -8.57
CA ARG A 28 -27.71 -30.71 -9.71
C ARG A 28 -26.33 -31.28 -9.39
N ARG A 29 -26.09 -32.45 -9.95
CA ARG A 29 -24.80 -33.11 -10.10
C ARG A 29 -23.94 -32.26 -11.06
N TRP A 30 -22.81 -31.74 -10.59
CA TRP A 30 -21.87 -30.98 -11.42
C TRP A 30 -21.14 -31.92 -12.37
N ASP A 31 -21.13 -31.59 -13.66
CA ASP A 31 -20.47 -32.37 -14.72
C ASP A 31 -18.99 -31.97 -14.84
N MET A 32 -18.11 -32.93 -15.10
CA MET A 32 -16.64 -32.75 -15.13
C MET A 32 -16.11 -31.80 -16.23
N ALA A 33 -16.98 -31.23 -17.08
CA ALA A 33 -16.61 -30.24 -18.08
C ALA A 33 -16.46 -28.81 -17.51
N ASP A 34 -17.05 -28.51 -16.35
CA ASP A 34 -17.05 -27.15 -15.77
C ASP A 34 -15.74 -26.77 -15.08
N THR A 35 -14.91 -27.75 -14.73
CA THR A 35 -13.62 -27.48 -14.05
C THR A 35 -12.54 -26.99 -15.03
N PHE A 36 -12.67 -27.30 -16.33
CA PHE A 36 -11.68 -26.94 -17.35
C PHE A 36 -11.78 -25.46 -17.78
N VAL A 37 -12.98 -24.85 -17.73
CA VAL A 37 -13.20 -23.45 -18.12
C VAL A 37 -12.67 -22.47 -17.06
N VAL A 38 -12.84 -22.80 -15.77
CA VAL A 38 -12.30 -21.99 -14.66
C VAL A 38 -10.77 -22.07 -14.62
N PHE A 39 -10.19 -23.23 -14.93
CA PHE A 39 -8.73 -23.39 -15.01
C PHE A 39 -8.12 -22.66 -16.22
N LEU A 40 -8.81 -22.62 -17.37
CA LEU A 40 -8.38 -21.84 -18.54
C LEU A 40 -8.48 -20.32 -18.32
N MET A 41 -9.48 -19.83 -17.58
CA MET A 41 -9.59 -18.40 -17.27
C MET A 41 -8.51 -17.92 -16.30
N LEU A 42 -8.13 -18.74 -15.31
CA LEU A 42 -7.02 -18.43 -14.39
C LEU A 42 -5.64 -18.57 -15.07
N PHE A 43 -5.48 -19.52 -16.00
CA PHE A 43 -4.23 -19.70 -16.75
C PHE A 43 -3.99 -18.59 -17.79
N GLN A 44 -5.03 -18.09 -18.47
CA GLN A 44 -4.92 -16.96 -19.40
C GLN A 44 -4.65 -15.64 -18.65
N PHE A 45 -5.20 -15.46 -17.46
CA PHE A 45 -4.91 -14.32 -16.59
C PHE A 45 -3.46 -14.34 -16.06
N TRP A 46 -2.94 -15.52 -15.70
CA TRP A 46 -1.53 -15.71 -15.31
C TRP A 46 -0.55 -15.46 -16.47
N ASN A 47 -0.89 -15.87 -17.70
CA ASN A 47 -0.01 -15.72 -18.87
C ASN A 47 0.03 -14.28 -19.42
N HIS A 48 -0.97 -13.44 -19.11
CA HIS A 48 -1.02 -12.04 -19.53
C HIS A 48 -0.16 -11.11 -18.65
N ILE A 49 0.20 -11.56 -17.44
CA ILE A 49 1.08 -10.84 -16.49
C ILE A 49 2.57 -10.94 -16.89
N GLN A 50 2.93 -11.84 -17.82
CA GLN A 50 4.32 -12.09 -18.24
C GLN A 50 4.64 -11.71 -19.71
N GLN A 51 3.75 -11.03 -20.44
CA GLN A 51 4.09 -10.58 -21.80
C GLN A 51 4.89 -9.26 -21.76
N PRO A 52 6.11 -9.20 -22.33
CA PRO A 52 6.77 -7.92 -22.54
C PRO A 52 5.98 -7.13 -23.58
N ILE A 53 5.49 -5.96 -23.19
CA ILE A 53 4.94 -4.97 -24.10
C ILE A 53 6.10 -4.48 -24.99
N VAL A 54 6.27 -5.09 -26.17
CA VAL A 54 7.10 -4.54 -27.24
C VAL A 54 6.24 -3.47 -27.92
N LEU A 55 6.27 -2.25 -27.38
CA LEU A 55 5.69 -1.08 -28.06
C LEU A 55 6.62 -0.66 -29.20
N TYR A 56 6.05 -0.66 -30.41
CA TYR A 56 6.62 -0.09 -31.60
C TYR A 56 6.63 1.44 -31.47
N THR A 57 7.74 2.02 -30.99
CA THR A 57 7.92 3.47 -30.92
C THR A 57 8.63 3.97 -32.16
N ARG A 58 7.89 4.61 -33.08
CA ARG A 58 8.48 5.48 -34.10
C ARG A 58 9.01 6.73 -33.41
N ALA A 59 10.33 6.78 -33.22
CA ALA A 59 11.03 7.89 -32.58
C ALA A 59 10.93 9.18 -33.41
N MET A 60 10.43 10.25 -32.80
CA MET A 60 10.83 11.62 -33.12
C MET A 60 11.81 12.04 -32.03
N THR A 61 13.09 12.09 -32.37
CA THR A 61 14.21 12.38 -31.46
C THR A 61 14.31 13.87 -31.19
N ASN A 62 13.73 14.34 -30.08
CA ASN A 62 14.23 15.53 -29.41
C ASN A 62 15.14 15.06 -28.27
N SER A 63 16.44 14.95 -28.58
CA SER A 63 17.48 14.52 -27.66
C SER A 63 17.66 15.56 -26.55
N THR A 64 17.21 15.24 -25.33
CA THR A 64 17.70 15.89 -24.11
C THR A 64 19.21 15.64 -24.02
N PRO A 65 20.05 16.65 -23.71
CA PRO A 65 21.49 16.44 -23.56
C PRO A 65 21.77 15.36 -22.50
N PRO A 66 22.71 14.43 -22.73
CA PRO A 66 23.06 13.43 -21.74
C PRO A 66 23.63 14.11 -20.49
N THR A 67 23.02 13.85 -19.33
CA THR A 67 23.55 14.24 -18.03
C THR A 67 25.00 13.75 -17.92
N PRO A 68 25.97 14.60 -17.55
CA PRO A 68 27.37 14.20 -17.46
C PRO A 68 27.55 13.01 -16.50
N ALA A 69 28.31 12.01 -16.93
CA ALA A 69 28.52 10.78 -16.17
C ALA A 69 29.19 11.06 -14.81
N ARG A 70 28.64 10.50 -13.73
CA ARG A 70 29.14 10.70 -12.36
C ARG A 70 30.58 10.18 -12.21
N THR A 71 31.42 10.93 -11.52
CA THR A 71 32.81 10.54 -11.24
C THR A 71 32.86 9.33 -10.28
N ARG A 72 34.01 8.62 -10.24
CA ARG A 72 34.23 7.52 -9.27
C ARG A 72 34.02 7.98 -7.82
N THR A 73 34.48 9.18 -7.49
CA THR A 73 34.36 9.77 -6.16
C THR A 73 32.90 10.05 -5.79
N GLN A 74 32.11 10.58 -6.74
CA GLN A 74 30.67 10.80 -6.55
C GLN A 74 29.91 9.48 -6.34
N ARG A 75 30.22 8.44 -7.13
CA ARG A 75 29.61 7.11 -6.96
C ARG A 75 29.91 6.51 -5.59
N LYS A 76 31.16 6.60 -5.12
CA LYS A 76 31.54 6.13 -3.77
C LYS A 76 30.82 6.91 -2.68
N ALA A 77 30.73 8.23 -2.82
CA ALA A 77 30.01 9.09 -1.88
C ALA A 77 28.53 8.71 -1.75
N GLU A 78 27.87 8.46 -2.88
CA GLU A 78 26.47 8.03 -2.92
C GLU A 78 26.28 6.65 -2.29
N ALA A 79 27.14 5.70 -2.61
CA ALA A 79 27.09 4.36 -2.02
C ALA A 79 27.25 4.40 -0.49
N THR A 80 28.17 5.23 0.02
CA THR A 80 28.31 5.46 1.46
C THR A 80 27.06 6.12 2.05
N ARG A 81 26.50 7.13 1.37
CA ARG A 81 25.27 7.80 1.81
C ARG A 81 24.11 6.81 1.94
N LEU A 82 23.91 5.97 0.93
CA LEU A 82 22.88 4.94 0.91
C LEU A 82 23.08 3.92 2.05
N ALA A 83 24.32 3.44 2.24
CA ALA A 83 24.63 2.49 3.31
C ALA A 83 24.32 3.07 4.71
N ILE A 84 24.60 4.36 4.94
CA ILE A 84 24.25 5.04 6.19
C ILE A 84 22.73 5.03 6.41
N ILE A 85 21.96 5.38 5.37
CA ILE A 85 20.49 5.46 5.47
C ILE A 85 19.89 4.06 5.70
N GLN A 86 20.37 3.02 5.00
CA GLN A 86 19.88 1.65 5.18
C GLN A 86 20.17 1.09 6.58
N ASN A 87 21.32 1.42 7.17
CA ASN A 87 21.62 1.04 8.55
C ASN A 87 20.76 1.80 9.56
N ALA A 88 20.47 3.08 9.30
CA ALA A 88 19.54 3.87 10.09
C ALA A 88 18.11 3.30 10.04
N GLU A 89 17.62 2.92 8.85
CA GLU A 89 16.34 2.23 8.65
C GLU A 89 16.23 0.99 9.53
N ALA A 90 17.25 0.12 9.48
CA ALA A 90 17.27 -1.12 10.26
C ALA A 90 17.17 -0.85 11.78
N LEU A 91 17.93 0.13 12.30
CA LEU A 91 17.88 0.50 13.71
C LEU A 91 16.49 1.01 14.14
N ILE A 92 15.85 1.83 13.31
CA ILE A 92 14.50 2.34 13.59
C ILE A 92 13.49 1.18 13.61
N LEU A 93 13.62 0.22 12.71
CA LEU A 93 12.69 -0.92 12.64
C LEU A 93 12.85 -1.89 13.83
N GLU A 94 14.08 -2.05 14.31
CA GLU A 94 14.44 -2.91 15.45
C GLU A 94 14.07 -2.30 16.80
N GLY A 95 14.35 -1.01 17.01
CA GLY A 95 14.24 -0.36 18.34
C GLY A 95 13.53 1.00 18.35
N GLY A 96 12.85 1.35 17.27
CA GLY A 96 12.14 2.62 17.14
C GLY A 96 13.07 3.82 17.02
N ALA A 97 12.49 5.02 17.10
CA ALA A 97 13.22 6.28 16.95
C ALA A 97 14.35 6.47 17.97
N ALA A 98 14.22 5.88 19.16
CA ALA A 98 15.21 5.97 20.23
C ALA A 98 16.49 5.17 19.94
N ALA A 99 16.39 4.08 19.17
CA ALA A 99 17.55 3.28 18.75
C ALA A 99 18.42 3.99 17.70
N LEU A 100 17.90 5.04 17.07
CA LEU A 100 18.66 5.81 16.09
C LEU A 100 19.57 6.84 16.78
N THR A 101 20.84 6.48 16.92
CA THR A 101 21.94 7.41 17.26
C THR A 101 22.99 7.42 16.16
N LEU A 102 23.76 8.50 16.03
CA LEU A 102 24.82 8.55 15.02
C LEU A 102 25.92 7.54 15.32
N GLU A 103 26.17 7.26 16.59
CA GLU A 103 27.10 6.27 17.09
C GLU A 103 26.66 4.85 16.72
N ALA A 104 25.39 4.50 16.96
CA ALA A 104 24.84 3.18 16.62
C ALA A 104 24.87 2.94 15.10
N VAL A 105 24.58 3.97 14.30
CA VAL A 105 24.66 3.89 12.84
C VAL A 105 26.11 3.75 12.38
N ALA A 106 27.04 4.49 12.98
CA ALA A 106 28.47 4.42 12.68
C ALA A 106 29.06 3.04 12.98
N GLU A 107 28.73 2.49 14.15
CA GLU A 107 29.12 1.14 14.56
C GLU A 107 28.56 0.09 13.60
N ARG A 108 27.26 0.14 13.31
CA ARG A 108 26.61 -0.84 12.43
C ARG A 108 27.09 -0.77 10.99
N ALA A 109 27.35 0.43 10.48
CA ALA A 109 27.83 0.64 9.12
C ALA A 109 29.36 0.52 8.97
N ASP A 110 30.10 0.26 10.07
CA ASP A 110 31.57 0.20 10.13
C ASP A 110 32.23 1.46 9.54
N ILE A 111 31.81 2.63 10.01
CA ILE A 111 32.35 3.93 9.59
C ILE A 111 32.58 4.85 10.79
N ALA A 112 33.43 5.87 10.63
CA ALA A 112 33.54 6.91 11.64
C ALA A 112 32.27 7.76 11.70
N VAL A 113 31.83 8.15 12.91
CA VAL A 113 30.70 9.08 13.15
C VAL A 113 30.86 10.38 12.35
N GLN A 114 32.09 10.90 12.24
CA GLN A 114 32.39 12.10 11.45
C GLN A 114 32.01 11.93 9.96
N THR A 115 32.07 10.71 9.42
CA THR A 115 31.62 10.42 8.05
C THR A 115 30.12 10.66 7.91
N ILE A 116 29.32 10.31 8.92
CA ILE A 116 27.87 10.54 8.92
C ILE A 116 27.58 12.04 8.97
N TYR A 117 28.22 12.77 9.88
CA TYR A 117 28.10 14.24 9.94
C TYR A 117 28.42 14.90 8.60
N ASN A 118 29.48 14.45 7.93
CA ASN A 118 29.89 15.02 6.65
C ASN A 118 28.97 14.64 5.47
N ARG A 119 28.28 13.49 5.54
CA ARG A 119 27.48 12.94 4.42
C ARG A 119 25.99 13.22 4.52
N ILE A 120 25.46 13.24 5.74
CA ILE A 120 24.03 13.36 6.04
C ILE A 120 23.80 14.59 6.93
N GLY A 121 24.62 14.76 7.96
CA GLY A 121 24.42 15.75 9.01
C GLY A 121 24.13 15.09 10.36
N GLY A 122 23.33 15.77 11.20
CA GLY A 122 22.95 15.27 12.52
C GLY A 122 21.78 14.27 12.48
N ARG A 123 21.33 13.84 13.67
CA ARG A 123 20.23 12.86 13.83
C ARG A 123 18.93 13.26 13.12
N SER A 124 18.53 14.53 13.22
CA SER A 124 17.35 15.08 12.53
C SER A 124 17.46 14.95 11.00
N ALA A 125 18.62 15.30 10.43
CA ALA A 125 18.88 15.13 9.00
C ALA A 125 18.91 13.65 8.58
N LEU A 126 19.36 12.75 9.45
CA LEU A 126 19.34 11.31 9.20
C LEU A 126 17.92 10.74 9.18
N LEU A 127 17.07 11.13 10.13
CA LEU A 127 15.65 10.77 10.14
C LEU A 127 14.94 11.26 8.87
N MET A 128 15.21 12.50 8.47
CA MET A 128 14.66 13.06 7.24
C MET A 128 15.15 12.26 6.01
N ALA A 129 16.42 11.90 5.94
CA ALA A 129 16.96 11.11 4.83
C ALA A 129 16.33 9.70 4.75
N VAL A 130 16.02 9.08 5.91
CA VAL A 130 15.28 7.82 5.97
C VAL A 130 13.85 7.99 5.44
N ALA A 131 13.14 9.03 5.89
CA ALA A 131 11.79 9.29 5.40
C ALA A 131 11.77 9.60 3.90
N GLU A 132 12.68 10.46 3.42
CA GLU A 132 12.84 10.80 2.01
C GLU A 132 13.07 9.53 1.16
N ARG A 133 13.92 8.61 1.61
CA ARG A 133 14.12 7.33 0.93
C ARG A 133 12.84 6.48 0.88
N ALA A 134 12.10 6.36 1.98
CA ALA A 134 10.82 5.64 1.97
C ALA A 134 9.81 6.26 0.97
N PHE A 135 9.78 7.59 0.87
CA PHE A 135 8.97 8.29 -0.14
C PHE A 135 9.45 8.05 -1.57
N GLU A 136 10.77 8.04 -1.80
CA GLU A 136 11.36 7.75 -3.11
C GLU A 136 11.03 6.33 -3.57
N GLU A 137 11.10 5.34 -2.68
CA GLU A 137 10.72 3.95 -3.00
C GLU A 137 9.21 3.87 -3.30
N ASN A 138 8.34 4.52 -2.51
CA ASN A 138 6.90 4.61 -2.82
C ASN A 138 6.63 5.28 -4.18
N LYS A 139 7.37 6.34 -4.50
CA LYS A 139 7.22 7.09 -5.75
C LYS A 139 7.41 6.21 -6.99
N VAL A 140 8.29 5.21 -6.93
CA VAL A 140 8.50 4.23 -8.02
C VAL A 140 7.20 3.51 -8.38
N TYR A 141 6.39 3.13 -7.39
CA TYR A 141 5.11 2.45 -7.59
C TYR A 141 4.00 3.43 -8.02
N MET A 142 3.98 4.61 -7.40
CA MET A 142 2.86 5.53 -7.53
C MET A 142 2.93 6.41 -8.79
N ASP A 143 4.12 6.85 -9.22
CA ASP A 143 4.23 7.71 -10.39
C ASP A 143 3.77 6.98 -11.67
N ALA A 144 4.15 5.71 -11.84
CA ALA A 144 3.67 4.89 -12.95
C ALA A 144 2.15 4.66 -12.88
N ALA A 145 1.61 4.46 -11.67
CA ALA A 145 0.18 4.24 -11.47
C ALA A 145 -0.67 5.48 -11.79
N TYR A 146 -0.23 6.67 -11.37
CA TYR A 146 -0.91 7.93 -11.71
C TYR A 146 -0.75 8.32 -13.18
N ALA A 147 0.32 7.88 -13.85
CA ALA A 147 0.51 8.11 -15.29
C ALA A 147 -0.22 7.09 -16.17
N ALA A 148 -0.87 6.08 -15.60
CA ALA A 148 -1.53 5.03 -16.36
C ALA A 148 -2.68 5.58 -17.22
N ALA A 149 -2.78 5.04 -18.44
CA ALA A 149 -3.88 5.32 -19.36
C ALA A 149 -5.20 4.68 -18.86
N GLY A 150 -6.32 5.23 -19.34
CA GLY A 150 -7.66 4.80 -18.96
C GLY A 150 -8.47 5.91 -18.29
N THR A 151 -9.66 5.54 -17.84
CA THR A 151 -10.55 6.43 -17.07
C THR A 151 -9.93 6.77 -15.71
N PRO A 152 -10.30 7.90 -15.09
CA PRO A 152 -9.86 8.26 -13.74
C PRO A 152 -10.17 7.16 -12.71
N MET A 153 -11.33 6.50 -12.83
CA MET A 153 -11.69 5.37 -11.98
C MET A 153 -10.77 4.15 -12.17
N GLU A 154 -10.40 3.80 -13.40
CA GLU A 154 -9.42 2.74 -13.66
C GLU A 154 -8.05 3.11 -13.09
N ARG A 155 -7.62 4.36 -13.27
CA ARG A 155 -6.37 4.88 -12.71
C ARG A 155 -6.35 4.79 -11.19
N LEU A 156 -7.44 5.15 -10.50
CA LEU A 156 -7.56 5.02 -9.05
C LEU A 156 -7.41 3.57 -8.57
N ARG A 157 -7.93 2.59 -9.33
CA ARG A 157 -7.71 1.16 -9.04
C ARG A 157 -6.24 0.76 -9.22
N ILE A 158 -5.57 1.25 -10.27
CA ILE A 158 -4.14 1.00 -10.50
C ILE A 158 -3.30 1.63 -9.38
N VAL A 159 -3.66 2.84 -8.92
CA VAL A 159 -3.03 3.52 -7.78
C VAL A 159 -3.18 2.70 -6.50
N ALA A 160 -4.37 2.18 -6.22
CA ALA A 160 -4.58 1.30 -5.06
C ALA A 160 -3.71 0.03 -5.16
N GLN A 161 -3.65 -0.63 -6.32
CA GLN A 161 -2.79 -1.79 -6.53
C GLN A 161 -1.29 -1.44 -6.40
N GLY A 162 -0.87 -0.28 -6.89
CA GLY A 162 0.48 0.23 -6.76
C GLY A 162 0.88 0.38 -5.29
N TYR A 163 0.00 0.98 -4.49
CA TYR A 163 0.25 1.17 -3.06
C TYR A 163 0.28 -0.15 -2.28
N PHE A 164 -0.60 -1.09 -2.61
CA PHE A 164 -0.57 -2.44 -2.05
C PHE A 164 0.75 -3.17 -2.37
N ARG A 165 1.20 -3.14 -3.63
CA ARG A 165 2.48 -3.74 -4.03
C ARG A 165 3.65 -3.12 -3.29
N PHE A 166 3.68 -1.79 -3.14
CA PHE A 166 4.70 -1.11 -2.34
C PHE A 166 4.73 -1.66 -0.90
N ALA A 167 3.58 -1.79 -0.25
CA ALA A 167 3.51 -2.32 1.11
C ALA A 167 3.98 -3.77 1.24
N CYS A 168 3.71 -4.62 0.24
CA CYS A 168 4.12 -6.02 0.25
C CYS A 168 5.61 -6.22 -0.12
N GLU A 169 6.10 -5.49 -1.13
CA GLU A 169 7.47 -5.65 -1.64
C GLU A 169 8.49 -4.87 -0.81
N ARG A 170 8.06 -3.77 -0.17
CA ARG A 170 8.88 -2.87 0.64
C ARG A 170 8.25 -2.62 2.02
N PRO A 171 8.04 -3.67 2.83
CA PRO A 171 7.29 -3.57 4.09
C PRO A 171 7.98 -2.66 5.13
N ASN A 172 9.30 -2.59 5.09
CA ASN A 172 10.11 -1.76 5.98
C ASN A 172 9.94 -0.27 5.66
N GLU A 173 10.09 0.10 4.39
CA GLU A 173 9.88 1.46 3.91
C GLU A 173 8.42 1.88 4.07
N PHE A 174 7.47 0.97 3.83
CA PHE A 174 6.06 1.24 4.08
C PHE A 174 5.76 1.49 5.56
N ARG A 175 6.32 0.68 6.48
CA ARG A 175 6.20 0.91 7.92
C ARG A 175 6.75 2.28 8.34
N LEU A 176 7.90 2.68 7.79
CA LEU A 176 8.50 4.00 8.06
C LEU A 176 7.63 5.15 7.52
N LEU A 177 6.93 4.94 6.41
CA LEU A 177 6.02 5.93 5.82
C LEU A 177 4.69 6.02 6.58
N ALA A 178 4.14 4.88 7.00
CA ALA A 178 2.85 4.79 7.69
C ALA A 178 2.93 5.17 9.17
N ASP A 179 4.08 4.95 9.81
CA ASP A 179 4.36 5.25 11.21
C ASP A 179 5.72 5.98 11.35
N PRO A 180 5.80 7.25 10.89
CA PRO A 180 7.04 7.99 10.93
C PRO A 180 7.43 8.33 12.39
N PRO A 181 8.73 8.34 12.71
CA PRO A 181 9.22 8.79 14.02
C PRO A 181 8.67 10.16 14.42
N ASN A 182 8.22 10.28 15.67
CA ASN A 182 7.68 11.55 16.22
C ASN A 182 8.81 12.52 16.59
N GLU A 183 9.35 13.21 15.59
CA GLU A 183 10.49 14.13 15.70
C GLU A 183 10.13 15.48 15.07
N PRO A 184 10.02 16.59 15.84
CA PRO A 184 9.36 17.81 15.39
C PRO A 184 9.88 18.40 14.07
N GLU A 185 11.21 18.46 13.90
CA GLU A 185 11.84 18.99 12.69
C GLU A 185 11.60 18.11 11.45
N ALA A 186 11.59 16.79 11.63
CA ALA A 186 11.31 15.84 10.54
C ALA A 186 9.81 15.82 10.19
N VAL A 187 8.93 15.94 11.18
CA VAL A 187 7.47 15.89 11.01
C VAL A 187 6.95 16.95 10.03
N ALA A 188 7.45 18.19 10.08
CA ALA A 188 6.99 19.25 9.17
C ALA A 188 7.27 18.90 7.71
N ARG A 189 8.49 18.44 7.42
CA ARG A 189 8.91 18.08 6.06
C ARG A 189 8.25 16.81 5.55
N VAL A 190 8.07 15.81 6.43
CA VAL A 190 7.29 14.60 6.12
C VAL A 190 5.84 14.96 5.81
N SER A 191 5.25 15.90 6.57
CA SER A 191 3.88 16.38 6.32
C SER A 191 3.73 17.01 4.93
N ASP A 192 4.74 17.75 4.45
CA ASP A 192 4.72 18.32 3.09
C ASP A 192 4.80 17.23 2.01
N LEU A 193 5.61 16.18 2.22
CA LEU A 193 5.67 15.03 1.32
C LEU A 193 4.35 14.27 1.27
N ILE A 194 3.71 14.04 2.42
CA ILE A 194 2.37 13.43 2.51
C ILE A 194 1.36 14.28 1.75
N ARG A 195 1.35 15.60 2.00
CA ARG A 195 0.43 16.54 1.33
C ARG A 195 0.60 16.52 -0.18
N HIS A 196 1.85 16.50 -0.66
CA HIS A 196 2.15 16.43 -2.09
C HIS A 196 1.67 15.12 -2.73
N GLN A 197 1.81 13.99 -2.03
CA GLN A 197 1.30 12.71 -2.55
C GLN A 197 -0.24 12.66 -2.53
N ASN A 198 -0.87 13.23 -1.49
CA ASN A 198 -2.32 13.29 -1.37
C ASN A 198 -2.96 14.19 -2.45
N SER A 199 -2.28 15.23 -2.91
CA SER A 199 -2.80 16.10 -3.98
C SER A 199 -2.92 15.38 -5.33
N LYS A 200 -2.09 14.35 -5.60
CA LYS A 200 -2.25 13.50 -6.80
C LYS A 200 -3.53 12.67 -6.74
N MET A 201 -3.87 12.12 -5.57
CA MET A 201 -5.13 11.41 -5.34
C MET A 201 -6.32 12.36 -5.51
N GLU A 202 -6.24 13.55 -4.92
CA GLU A 202 -7.26 14.59 -5.06
C GLU A 202 -7.48 14.96 -6.54
N ALA A 203 -6.40 15.16 -7.32
CA ALA A 203 -6.49 15.46 -8.74
C ALA A 203 -7.20 14.34 -9.52
N ALA A 204 -6.85 13.07 -9.26
CA ALA A 204 -7.51 11.92 -9.90
C ALA A 204 -9.01 11.82 -9.54
N LEU A 205 -9.39 12.17 -8.31
CA LEU A 205 -10.79 12.24 -7.90
C LEU A 205 -11.52 13.38 -8.63
N ARG A 206 -10.89 14.56 -8.77
CA ARG A 206 -11.45 15.69 -9.54
C ARG A 206 -11.63 15.35 -11.01
N ASP A 207 -10.67 14.66 -11.63
CA ASP A 207 -10.79 14.18 -13.01
C ASP A 207 -12.01 13.25 -13.16
N GLY A 208 -12.22 12.34 -12.20
CA GLY A 208 -13.38 11.42 -12.21
C GLY A 208 -14.72 12.11 -11.97
N ILE A 209 -14.75 13.22 -11.23
CA ILE A 209 -15.95 14.04 -11.09
C ILE A 209 -16.24 14.75 -12.41
N ALA A 210 -15.20 15.29 -13.06
CA ALA A 210 -15.32 16.03 -14.31
C ALA A 210 -15.79 15.15 -15.49
N ASP A 211 -15.39 13.88 -15.53
CA ASP A 211 -15.80 12.93 -16.57
C ASP A 211 -17.09 12.14 -16.24
N GLY A 212 -17.65 12.35 -15.04
CA GLY A 212 -18.88 11.71 -14.60
C GLY A 212 -18.72 10.25 -14.17
N THR A 213 -17.51 9.78 -13.87
CA THR A 213 -17.28 8.44 -13.30
C THR A 213 -17.40 8.42 -11.76
N ILE A 214 -17.21 9.57 -11.10
CA ILE A 214 -17.24 9.75 -9.64
C ILE A 214 -18.39 10.68 -9.24
N ASP A 215 -19.03 10.35 -8.12
CA ASP A 215 -20.10 11.12 -7.49
C ASP A 215 -19.67 12.57 -7.23
N PRO A 216 -20.33 13.57 -7.85
CA PRO A 216 -19.97 14.98 -7.69
C PRO A 216 -20.28 15.54 -6.29
N THR A 217 -20.97 14.78 -5.43
CA THR A 217 -21.33 15.22 -4.07
C THR A 217 -20.23 14.98 -3.05
N ILE A 218 -19.19 14.22 -3.37
CA ILE A 218 -18.06 13.98 -2.46
C ILE A 218 -17.10 15.18 -2.46
N ASP A 219 -16.46 15.44 -1.33
CA ASP A 219 -15.32 16.37 -1.27
C ASP A 219 -14.03 15.64 -1.68
N PRO A 220 -13.34 16.05 -2.77
CA PRO A 220 -12.15 15.33 -3.25
C PRO A 220 -10.97 15.34 -2.27
N CYS A 221 -10.80 16.40 -1.49
CA CYS A 221 -9.67 16.55 -0.57
C CYS A 221 -9.88 15.68 0.69
N LEU A 222 -11.08 15.71 1.25
CA LEU A 222 -11.46 14.83 2.37
C LEU A 222 -11.48 13.37 1.93
N THR A 223 -11.98 13.09 0.73
CA THR A 223 -11.98 11.72 0.17
C THR A 223 -10.54 11.23 0.00
N ALA A 224 -9.65 11.98 -0.65
CA ALA A 224 -8.24 11.60 -0.79
C ALA A 224 -7.58 11.28 0.57
N THR A 225 -7.77 12.17 1.55
CA THR A 225 -7.22 12.01 2.90
C THR A 225 -7.77 10.77 3.60
N SER A 226 -9.08 10.53 3.52
CA SER A 226 -9.72 9.36 4.11
C SER A 226 -9.27 8.04 3.46
N LEU A 227 -9.11 8.02 2.13
CA LEU A 227 -8.62 6.86 1.39
C LEU A 227 -7.18 6.53 1.79
N TRP A 228 -6.31 7.54 1.87
CA TRP A 228 -4.94 7.35 2.34
C TRP A 228 -4.88 6.84 3.78
N ALA A 229 -5.65 7.44 4.69
CA ALA A 229 -5.69 7.03 6.09
C ALA A 229 -6.20 5.59 6.26
N ALA A 230 -7.28 5.22 5.56
CA ALA A 230 -7.83 3.87 5.60
C ALA A 230 -6.86 2.84 4.99
N ALA A 231 -6.20 3.17 3.87
CA ALA A 231 -5.18 2.32 3.27
C ALA A 231 -4.03 2.02 4.25
N ASN A 232 -3.51 3.05 4.92
CA ASN A 232 -2.47 2.89 5.94
C ASN A 232 -2.95 2.02 7.11
N GLY A 233 -4.17 2.27 7.60
CA GLY A 233 -4.77 1.48 8.66
C GLY A 233 -4.84 -0.01 8.32
N ILE A 234 -5.38 -0.34 7.14
CA ILE A 234 -5.52 -1.74 6.69
C ILE A 234 -4.17 -2.42 6.56
N LEU A 235 -3.24 -1.80 5.83
CA LEU A 235 -1.95 -2.41 5.53
C LEU A 235 -1.06 -2.53 6.78
N SER A 236 -1.22 -1.63 7.76
CA SER A 236 -0.51 -1.70 9.05
C SER A 236 -0.82 -2.94 9.86
N LEU A 237 -1.96 -3.60 9.61
CA LEU A 237 -2.31 -4.85 10.28
C LEU A 237 -1.29 -5.97 10.01
N SER A 238 -0.42 -5.83 9.00
CA SER A 238 0.66 -6.79 8.73
C SER A 238 1.81 -6.78 9.75
N TRP A 239 2.01 -5.69 10.52
CA TRP A 239 3.08 -5.61 11.54
C TRP A 239 2.63 -5.12 12.91
N ARG A 240 1.39 -4.62 13.04
CA ARG A 240 0.86 -4.13 14.31
C ARG A 240 0.84 -5.23 15.35
N ALA A 241 1.52 -4.98 16.48
CA ALA A 241 1.63 -5.94 17.56
C ALA A 241 0.28 -6.25 18.25
N ASP A 242 -0.67 -5.31 18.18
CA ASP A 242 -2.02 -5.45 18.73
C ASP A 242 -3.02 -6.08 17.74
N ALA A 243 -2.60 -6.33 16.49
CA ALA A 243 -3.45 -6.95 15.48
C ALA A 243 -3.45 -8.48 15.63
N THR A 244 -4.59 -9.11 15.31
CA THR A 244 -4.60 -10.56 15.05
C THR A 244 -3.71 -10.83 13.84
N PRO A 245 -2.82 -11.85 13.86
CA PRO A 245 -1.97 -12.16 12.71
C PRO A 245 -2.82 -12.35 11.45
N ILE A 246 -2.60 -11.50 10.45
CA ILE A 246 -3.26 -11.59 9.14
C ILE A 246 -2.28 -12.23 8.18
N SER A 247 -2.66 -13.35 7.56
CA SER A 247 -1.85 -13.98 6.52
C SER A 247 -1.79 -13.10 5.26
N PRO A 248 -0.76 -13.24 4.40
CA PRO A 248 -0.67 -12.49 3.16
C PRO A 248 -1.92 -12.61 2.27
N ASN A 249 -2.53 -13.79 2.21
CA ASN A 249 -3.76 -14.03 1.45
C ASN A 249 -4.98 -13.32 2.08
N GLU A 250 -5.11 -13.32 3.41
CA GLU A 250 -6.18 -12.57 4.08
C GLU A 250 -6.00 -11.06 3.89
N MET A 251 -4.77 -10.57 3.88
CA MET A 251 -4.45 -9.17 3.60
C MET A 251 -4.87 -8.77 2.17
N GLU A 252 -4.59 -9.61 1.18
CA GLU A 252 -5.01 -9.39 -0.21
C GLU A 252 -6.55 -9.36 -0.34
N GLN A 253 -7.25 -10.30 0.32
CA GLN A 253 -8.71 -10.34 0.33
C GLN A 253 -9.32 -9.11 1.01
N LEU A 254 -8.78 -8.71 2.16
CA LEU A 254 -9.22 -7.52 2.90
C LEU A 254 -9.00 -6.26 2.06
N TRP A 255 -7.84 -6.13 1.41
CA TRP A 255 -7.56 -5.03 0.51
C TRP A 255 -8.53 -4.98 -0.67
N ALA A 256 -8.76 -6.11 -1.35
CA ALA A 256 -9.70 -6.21 -2.47
C ALA A 256 -11.13 -5.83 -2.04
N GLN A 257 -11.56 -6.28 -0.85
CA GLN A 257 -12.85 -5.93 -0.28
C GLN A 257 -12.96 -4.42 -0.03
N TRP A 258 -11.94 -3.80 0.57
CA TRP A 258 -11.92 -2.36 0.81
C TRP A 258 -11.96 -1.56 -0.49
N VAL A 259 -11.14 -1.92 -1.49
CA VAL A 259 -11.16 -1.28 -2.82
C VAL A 259 -12.55 -1.40 -3.47
N SER A 260 -13.21 -2.56 -3.35
CA SER A 260 -14.58 -2.76 -3.86
C SER A 260 -15.60 -1.84 -3.19
N ILE A 261 -15.52 -1.68 -1.86
CA ILE A 261 -16.37 -0.77 -1.08
C ILE A 261 -16.14 0.68 -1.52
N VAL A 262 -14.87 1.11 -1.61
CA VAL A 262 -14.50 2.46 -2.02
C VAL A 262 -15.03 2.77 -3.42
N VAL A 263 -14.72 1.92 -4.39
CA VAL A 263 -15.15 2.10 -5.80
C VAL A 263 -16.67 2.23 -5.88
N LYS A 264 -17.42 1.35 -5.22
CA LYS A 264 -18.90 1.43 -5.20
C LYS A 264 -19.40 2.68 -4.48
N GLY A 265 -18.72 3.10 -3.42
CA GLY A 265 -19.10 4.25 -2.60
C GLY A 265 -18.89 5.59 -3.28
N ILE A 266 -17.83 5.73 -4.09
CA ILE A 266 -17.50 7.00 -4.78
C ILE A 266 -18.04 7.07 -6.21
N SER A 267 -18.56 5.98 -6.78
CA SER A 267 -19.08 5.99 -8.17
C SER A 267 -20.44 6.67 -8.26
N ILE A 268 -20.73 7.32 -9.39
CA ILE A 268 -22.09 7.81 -9.69
C ILE A 268 -23.07 6.63 -9.71
N ARG A 269 -24.10 6.69 -8.87
CA ARG A 269 -25.24 5.77 -8.99
C ARG A 269 -26.06 6.16 -10.22
N ARG A 270 -26.04 5.31 -11.25
CA ARG A 270 -27.02 5.41 -12.34
C ARG A 270 -28.37 4.96 -11.77
N THR A 271 -29.22 5.93 -11.46
CA THR A 271 -30.65 5.73 -11.17
C THR A 271 -31.40 5.32 -12.42
#